data_AF-A0A972SGX5-F1
#
_entry.id   AF-A0A972SGX5-F1
#
_cell.length_a   1.000
_cell.length_b   1.000
_cell.length_c   1.000
_cell.angle_alpha   90.00
_cell.angle_beta   90.00
_cell.angle_gamma   90.00
#
_symmetry.space_group_name_H-M   'P 1'
#
loop_
_entity.id
_entity.type
_entity.pdbx_description
1 polymer ?
#
loop_
_entity_poly.entity_id
_entity_poly.type
_entity_poly.pdbx_seq_one_letter_code
_entity_poly.pdbx_strand_id
1 'polypeptide(L)' 'MAEKQERKKTELFRYNEKTGEWRKLSLEFTEGGAFIRLEEGKKGEEQRKSMAMKLSYQELSYLMTVIQKGLLKYLEV' A
#
# COMPACT_ATOMS: atom_id res chain seq x y z
N MET A 1 -28.66 -1.65 -11.76
CA MET A 1 -27.67 -0.55 -11.58
C MET A 1 -26.69 -1.06 -10.54
N ALA A 2 -25.44 -1.34 -10.90
CA ALA A 2 -24.48 -1.88 -9.95
C ALA A 2 -24.03 -0.74 -9.02
N GLU A 3 -24.40 -0.82 -7.75
CA GLU A 3 -23.83 0.03 -6.71
C GLU A 3 -22.31 -0.16 -6.75
N LYS A 4 -21.61 0.91 -7.11
CA LYS A 4 -20.17 0.98 -7.08
C LYS A 4 -19.80 1.01 -5.60
N GLN A 5 -19.72 -0.16 -4.95
CA GLN A 5 -19.24 -0.31 -3.58
C GLN A 5 -17.96 0.54 -3.48
N GLU A 6 -18.01 1.60 -2.67
CA GLU A 6 -16.84 2.40 -2.34
C GLU A 6 -15.85 1.50 -1.60
N ARG A 7 -14.97 0.87 -2.36
CA ARG A 7 -13.85 0.13 -1.79
C ARG A 7 -13.01 1.14 -1.05
N LYS A 8 -12.92 0.98 0.28
CA LYS A 8 -12.04 1.80 1.11
C LYS A 8 -10.61 1.57 0.63
N LYS A 9 -10.08 2.59 -0.06
CA LYS A 9 -8.73 2.60 -0.60
C LYS A 9 -7.92 3.66 0.13
N THR A 10 -6.78 3.28 0.66
CA THR A 10 -5.80 4.19 1.26
C THR A 10 -4.55 4.18 0.40
N GLU A 11 -3.98 5.36 0.17
CA GLU A 11 -2.79 5.51 -0.67
C GLU A 11 -1.73 6.35 0.04
N LEU A 12 -0.48 5.93 -0.06
CA LEU A 12 0.70 6.71 0.30
C LEU A 12 1.51 6.94 -0.97
N PHE A 13 1.70 8.19 -1.34
CA PHE A 13 2.46 8.58 -2.52
C PHE A 13 3.67 9.42 -2.11
N ARG A 14 4.82 9.09 -2.67
CA ARG A 14 6.07 9.85 -2.51
C ARG A 14 6.66 10.12 -3.88
N TYR A 15 7.00 11.38 -4.13
CA TYR A 15 7.71 11.82 -5.33
C TYR A 15 9.00 12.54 -4.94
N ASN A 16 10.07 12.27 -5.68
CA ASN A 16 11.33 12.97 -5.58
C ASN A 16 11.50 13.90 -6.78
N GLU A 17 11.39 15.20 -6.57
CA GLU A 17 11.50 16.19 -7.66
C GLU A 17 12.88 16.22 -8.32
N LYS A 18 13.95 15.88 -7.58
CA LYS A 18 15.32 15.91 -8.10
C LYS A 18 15.59 14.75 -9.07
N THR A 19 15.10 13.56 -8.76
CA THR A 19 15.35 12.35 -9.57
C THR A 19 14.19 12.03 -10.51
N GLY A 20 13.01 12.61 -10.28
CA GLY A 20 11.78 12.27 -10.99
C GLY A 20 11.19 10.92 -10.58
N GLU A 21 11.73 10.26 -9.57
CA GLU A 21 11.26 8.95 -9.10
C GLU A 21 10.01 9.11 -8.23
N TRP A 22 9.05 8.21 -8.41
CA TRP A 22 7.87 8.13 -7.57
C TRP A 22 7.68 6.71 -7.03
N ARG A 23 7.07 6.64 -5.85
CA ARG A 23 6.60 5.39 -5.22
C ARG A 23 5.19 5.58 -4.70
N LYS A 24 4.35 4.59 -4.91
CA LYS A 24 2.97 4.56 -4.47
C LYS A 24 2.69 3.24 -3.76
N LEU A 25 2.28 3.32 -2.50
CA LEU A 25 1.72 2.18 -1.78
C LEU A 25 0.20 2.38 -1.71
N SER A 26 -0.58 1.38 -2.11
CA SER A 26 -2.04 1.41 -1.96
C SER A 26 -2.54 0.16 -1.24
N LEU A 27 -3.50 0.36 -0.34
CA LEU A 27 -4.25 -0.68 0.35
C LEU A 27 -5.72 -0.57 -0.06
N GLU A 28 -6.30 -1.65 -0.58
CA GLU A 28 -7.70 -1.70 -1.01
C GLU A 28 -8.41 -2.86 -0.32
N PHE A 29 -9.40 -2.55 0.52
CA PHE A 29 -10.22 -3.57 1.20
C PHE A 29 -11.26 -4.18 0.27
N THR A 30 -11.51 -5.47 0.47
CA THR A 30 -12.45 -6.30 -0.29
C THR A 30 -13.17 -7.24 0.67
N GLU A 31 -14.25 -7.89 0.24
CA GLU A 31 -15.01 -8.82 1.10
C GLU A 31 -14.16 -9.96 1.69
N GLY A 32 -13.06 -10.36 1.03
CA GLY A 32 -12.18 -11.45 1.46
C GLY A 32 -10.83 -11.05 2.08
N GLY A 33 -10.62 -9.76 2.37
CA GLY A 33 -9.33 -9.24 2.88
C GLY A 33 -8.94 -7.94 2.17
N ALA A 34 -7.66 -7.77 1.81
CA ALA A 34 -7.20 -6.57 1.11
C ALA A 34 -6.11 -6.86 0.09
N PHE A 35 -5.98 -5.97 -0.89
CA PHE A 35 -4.83 -5.91 -1.77
C PHE A 35 -3.87 -4.82 -1.31
N ILE A 36 -2.61 -5.19 -1.11
CA ILE A 36 -1.50 -4.24 -0.98
C ILE A 36 -0.77 -4.20 -2.31
N ARG A 37 -0.60 -3.00 -2.86
CA ARG A 37 0.15 -2.79 -4.11
C ARG A 37 1.22 -1.72 -3.89
N LEU A 38 2.45 -2.04 -4.28
CA LEU A 38 3.55 -1.10 -4.37
C LEU A 38 3.87 -0.88 -5.85
N GLU A 39 3.79 0.37 -6.27
CA GLU A 39 4.14 0.80 -7.61
C GLU A 39 5.30 1.79 -7.53
N GLU A 40 6.29 1.63 -8.39
CA GLU A 40 7.44 2.53 -8.51
C GLU A 40 7.67 2.87 -9.97
N GLY A 41 8.09 4.10 -10.24
CA GLY A 41 8.42 4.52 -11.58
C GLY A 41 9.18 5.84 -11.59
N LYS A 42 9.42 6.36 -12.80
CA LYS A 42 10.10 7.62 -13.01
C LYS A 42 9.33 8.48 -14.00
N LYS A 43 9.26 9.78 -13.73
CA LYS A 43 8.57 10.74 -14.59
C LYS A 43 9.17 10.71 -15.99
N GLY A 44 8.32 10.52 -17.00
CA GLY A 44 8.72 10.45 -18.40
C GLY A 44 9.12 9.06 -18.89
N GLU A 45 9.15 8.05 -18.01
CA GLU A 45 9.31 6.65 -18.41
C GLU A 45 7.93 5.96 -18.44
N GLU A 46 7.69 5.16 -19.49
CA GLU A 46 6.46 4.37 -19.61
C GLU A 46 6.48 3.13 -18.72
N GLN A 47 7.67 2.62 -18.41
CA GLN A 47 7.81 1.42 -17.57
C GLN A 47 7.67 1.79 -16.09
N ARG A 48 6.78 1.07 -15.41
CA ARG A 48 6.63 1.10 -13.96
C ARG A 48 6.79 -0.30 -13.39
N LYS A 49 7.47 -0.42 -12.26
CA LYS A 49 7.53 -1.65 -11.48
C LYS A 49 6.29 -1.70 -10.59
N SER A 50 5.62 -2.84 -10.56
CA SER A 50 4.45 -3.03 -9.72
C SER A 50 4.50 -4.40 -9.10
N MET A 51 4.28 -4.46 -7.80
CA MET A 51 4.03 -5.70 -7.08
C MET A 51 2.71 -5.57 -6.34
N ALA A 52 1.91 -6.63 -6.38
CA ALA A 52 0.66 -6.71 -5.67
C ALA A 52 0.60 -8.01 -4.89
N MET A 53 0.10 -7.93 -3.66
CA MET A 53 -0.19 -9.09 -2.83
C MET A 53 -1.60 -8.99 -2.29
N LYS A 54 -2.30 -10.12 -2.27
CA LYS A 54 -3.58 -10.26 -1.59
C LYS A 54 -3.30 -10.80 -0.19
N LEU A 55 -3.88 -10.17 0.81
CA LEU A 55 -3.85 -10.61 2.20
C LEU A 55 -5.27 -10.91 2.67
N SER A 56 -5.45 -12.02 3.36
CA SER A 56 -6.63 -12.30 4.15
C SER A 56 -6.73 -11.37 5.37
N TYR A 57 -7.89 -11.32 6.02
CA TYR A 57 -8.05 -10.55 7.26
C TYR A 57 -7.14 -11.04 8.40
N GLN A 58 -6.84 -12.34 8.46
CA GLN A 58 -5.92 -12.89 9.44
C GLN A 58 -4.49 -12.38 9.21
N GLU A 59 -4.01 -12.41 7.96
CA GLU A 59 -2.69 -11.89 7.59
C GLU A 59 -2.61 -10.37 7.79
N LEU A 60 -3.68 -9.63 7.51
CA LEU A 60 -3.74 -8.18 7.77
C LEU A 60 -3.65 -7.86 9.27
N SER A 61 -4.35 -8.64 10.09
CA SER A 61 -4.33 -8.48 11.56
C SER A 61 -2.94 -8.77 12.13
N TYR A 62 -2.28 -9.80 11.59
CA TYR A 62 -0.90 -10.11 11.92
C TYR A 62 0.05 -8.98 11.47
N LEU A 63 -0.08 -8.50 10.23
CA LEU A 63 0.74 -7.41 9.70
C LEU A 63 0.61 -6.13 10.53
N MET A 64 -0.62 -5.77 10.93
CA MET A 64 -0.87 -4.64 11.83
C MET A 64 -0.09 -4.79 13.15
N THR A 65 -0.14 -5.98 13.75
CA THR A 65 0.56 -6.27 15.00
C THR A 65 2.09 -6.15 14.84
N VAL A 66 2.63 -6.66 13.74
CA VAL A 66 4.08 -6.56 13.43
C VAL A 66 4.50 -5.11 13.25
N ILE A 67 3.73 -4.32 12.50
CA ILE A 67 4.00 -2.89 12.28
C ILE A 67 3.96 -2.13 13.61
N GLN A 68 2.92 -2.33 14.42
CA GLN A 68 2.79 -1.66 15.72
C GLN A 68 3.98 -1.98 16.65
N LYS A 69 4.35 -3.26 16.76
CA LYS A 69 5.52 -3.67 17.55
C LYS A 69 6.82 -3.04 17.04
N GLY A 70 6.99 -2.98 15.72
CA GLY A 70 8.15 -2.34 15.10
C GLY A 70 8.22 -0.84 15.39
N LEU A 71 7.08 -0.15 15.30
CA LEU A 71 6.99 1.28 15.59
C LEU A 71 7.26 1.58 17.07
N LEU A 72 6.69 0.81 18.00
CA LEU A 72 6.96 0.96 19.43
C LEU A 72 8.46 0.80 19.74
N LYS A 73 9.09 -0.24 19.17
CA LYS A 73 10.54 -0.45 19.31
C LYS A 73 11.37 0.72 18.77
N TYR A 74 10.95 1.33 17.66
CA TYR A 74 11.67 2.44 17.04
C TYR A 74 11.51 3.76 17.80
N LEU A 75 10.39 3.93 18.52
CA LEU A 75 10.06 5.16 19.26
C LEU A 75 10.55 5.16 20.72
N GLU A 76 11.32 4.15 21.16
CA GLU A 76 11.81 3.99 22.54
C GLU A 76 10.71 4.15 23.62
N VAL A 77 9.52 3.61 23.36
CA VAL A 77 8.42 3.52 24.34
C VAL A 77 8.29 2.11 24.89
#